data_AF-A0A5Y4VMA4-F1
#
_entry.id   AF-A0A5Y4VMA4-F1
#
_cell.length_a   1.000
_cell.length_b   1.000
_cell.length_c   1.000
_cell.angle_alpha   90.00
_cell.angle_beta   90.00
_cell.angle_gamma   90.00
#
_symmetry.space_group_name_H-M   'P 1'
#
loop_
_entity.id
_entity.type
_entity.pdbx_description
1 polymer ?
#
loop_
_entity_poly.entity_id
_entity_poly.type
_entity_poly.pdbx_seq_one_letter_code
_entity_poly.pdbx_strand_id
1 'polypeptide(L)'
;MIKKILVFLFIFSSLNATQYSIEKLKKEENSLAKDYYIYRLLEKNKISKKDAQDLNSHIFRYIGKIKSELEKIIPLKPYINPKYAKCYTYTANTILDANLTCQSVRLNSLVFIASLNSKDRTTLAQTFKNQRPDLTNLLLAFNTSDPMSYIVQKEDINGFFKLYNYSKKYDLDLNTSLVNKLPNHIGFKDFAQNIIIKKENPKFRYSMLEINPENVSEDSAFYLGVNALTYDKTELAYDFFKKAAQSFKSQSNKDNAIFWMWLIKNNEEDLKTLSQSSSLNIYSLYAKELTNTPFPKIESLNPSKKKNNFNMQDPFAWQKINKQIRDANASQLDVLAKEFDTQETLPIYAYILERKNNFKKHYFIMPYYDNIKDYNKTRQALILAIARQESRFIPTAISVSYALGMMQFMPFLANHIGEKELKIPNFDQDFMFKPEIAYYFGNYHLNYLESRLKSPLFVAYAYNGGIGFTNRMLARNDMFKTGKFEPFLSMELVPYQESRIYGKKVLANYIVYRHLLSDSIKISDIFENLIQNKANDLNKS
;
A
#
# COMPACT_ATOMS: atom_id res chain seq x y z
N MET A 1 0.08 -48.01 1.36
CA MET A 1 1.01 -48.35 0.24
C MET A 1 0.14 -48.41 -1.01
N ILE A 2 0.06 -47.43 -1.91
CA ILE A 2 1.09 -46.74 -2.72
C ILE A 2 0.56 -45.31 -2.98
N LYS A 3 1.33 -44.27 -2.62
CA LYS A 3 1.02 -42.88 -2.99
C LYS A 3 1.31 -42.71 -4.49
N LYS A 4 0.28 -42.48 -5.31
CA LYS A 4 0.46 -42.00 -6.69
C LYS A 4 1.06 -40.60 -6.65
N ILE A 5 2.38 -40.52 -6.82
CA ILE A 5 3.07 -39.28 -7.17
C ILE A 5 2.68 -39.00 -8.62
N LEU A 6 1.77 -38.06 -8.84
CA LEU A 6 1.54 -37.49 -10.16
C LEU A 6 2.78 -36.66 -10.51
N VAL A 7 3.70 -37.27 -11.25
CA VAL A 7 4.78 -36.57 -11.94
C VAL A 7 4.13 -35.79 -13.08
N PHE A 8 3.85 -34.51 -12.86
CA PHE A 8 3.57 -33.59 -13.95
C PHE A 8 4.86 -33.45 -14.77
N LEU A 9 4.93 -34.16 -15.89
CA LEU A 9 5.93 -33.95 -16.93
C LEU A 9 5.68 -32.57 -17.55
N PHE A 10 6.31 -31.55 -16.98
CA PHE A 10 6.46 -30.27 -17.67
C PHE A 10 7.33 -30.51 -18.90
N ILE A 11 6.71 -30.49 -20.09
CA ILE A 11 7.44 -30.38 -21.35
C ILE A 11 8.04 -28.96 -21.36
N PHE A 12 9.22 -28.82 -20.78
CA PHE A 12 10.00 -27.60 -20.85
C PHE A 12 10.56 -27.50 -22.27
N SER A 13 9.87 -26.75 -23.14
CA SER A 13 10.53 -26.19 -24.32
C SER A 13 11.69 -25.32 -23.83
N SER A 14 12.92 -25.77 -24.08
CA SER A 14 14.16 -25.06 -23.77
C SER A 14 14.19 -23.73 -24.51
N LEU A 15 13.74 -22.66 -23.84
CA LEU A 15 13.84 -21.30 -24.32
C LEU A 15 14.65 -20.51 -23.30
N ASN A 16 15.84 -20.07 -23.74
CA ASN A 16 16.76 -19.23 -22.99
C ASN A 16 16.04 -18.03 -22.39
N ALA A 17 16.36 -17.68 -21.15
CA ALA A 17 15.95 -16.43 -20.52
C ALA A 17 16.29 -15.26 -21.46
N THR A 18 15.30 -14.44 -21.82
CA THR A 18 15.49 -13.27 -22.67
C THR A 18 16.27 -12.21 -21.91
N GLN A 19 17.59 -12.26 -22.01
CA GLN A 19 18.47 -11.18 -21.55
C GLN A 19 18.50 -10.10 -22.63
N TYR A 20 18.00 -8.92 -22.31
CA TYR A 20 18.07 -7.75 -23.19
C TYR A 20 19.38 -7.01 -22.96
N SER A 21 20.14 -6.74 -24.02
CA SER A 21 21.32 -5.87 -23.92
C SER A 21 20.91 -4.44 -23.59
N ILE A 22 21.83 -3.65 -23.04
CA ILE A 22 21.55 -2.25 -22.70
C ILE A 22 21.19 -1.43 -23.95
N GLU A 23 21.80 -1.69 -25.09
CA GLU A 23 21.52 -1.02 -26.37
C GLU A 23 20.10 -1.31 -26.85
N LYS A 24 19.62 -2.55 -26.63
CA LYS A 24 18.23 -2.90 -26.95
C LYS A 24 17.27 -2.20 -26.00
N LEU A 25 17.53 -2.23 -24.70
CA LEU A 25 16.69 -1.56 -23.70
C LEU A 25 16.59 -0.05 -23.92
N LYS A 26 17.69 0.61 -24.33
CA LYS A 26 17.68 2.05 -24.62
C LYS A 26 16.69 2.44 -25.72
N LYS A 27 16.38 1.53 -26.66
CA LYS A 27 15.39 1.73 -27.73
C LYS A 27 13.94 1.61 -27.27
N GLU A 28 13.69 0.93 -26.15
CA GLU A 28 12.34 0.78 -25.59
C GLU A 28 11.86 2.07 -24.91
N GLU A 29 10.54 2.30 -24.88
CA GLU A 29 9.97 3.42 -24.13
C GLU A 29 10.21 3.28 -22.61
N ASN A 30 10.38 4.41 -21.92
CA ASN A 30 10.57 4.43 -20.48
C ASN A 30 9.32 3.89 -19.76
N SER A 31 9.52 2.84 -18.98
CA SER A 31 8.48 2.14 -18.23
C SER A 31 9.08 1.36 -17.06
N LEU A 32 8.25 0.85 -16.15
CA LEU A 32 8.72 -0.04 -15.08
C LEU A 32 9.33 -1.34 -15.61
N ALA A 33 8.91 -1.84 -16.78
CA ALA A 33 9.53 -2.99 -17.41
C ALA A 33 10.97 -2.71 -17.84
N LYS A 34 11.19 -1.56 -18.48
CA LYS A 34 12.54 -1.11 -18.86
C LYS A 34 13.42 -0.90 -17.62
N ASP A 35 12.90 -0.22 -16.60
CA ASP A 35 13.62 -0.02 -15.33
C ASP A 35 14.01 -1.36 -14.68
N TYR A 36 13.10 -2.34 -14.67
CA TYR A 36 13.37 -3.67 -14.14
C TYR A 36 14.55 -4.35 -14.85
N TYR A 37 14.56 -4.38 -16.19
CA TYR A 37 15.66 -5.00 -16.93
C TYR A 37 16.98 -4.20 -16.81
N ILE A 38 16.93 -2.87 -16.75
CA ILE A 38 18.10 -2.05 -16.42
C ILE A 38 18.64 -2.44 -15.04
N TYR A 39 17.74 -2.56 -14.04
CA TYR A 39 18.12 -2.97 -12.70
C TYR A 39 18.74 -4.37 -12.66
N ARG A 40 18.22 -5.35 -13.42
CA ARG A 40 18.84 -6.68 -13.53
C ARG A 40 20.28 -6.61 -14.04
N LEU A 41 20.56 -5.76 -15.03
CA LEU A 41 21.92 -5.55 -15.55
C LEU A 41 22.83 -4.88 -14.52
N LEU A 42 22.33 -3.88 -13.79
CA LEU A 42 23.07 -3.22 -12.71
C LEU A 42 23.44 -4.21 -11.60
N GLU A 43 22.49 -5.02 -11.12
CA GLU A 43 22.70 -6.01 -10.05
C GLU A 43 23.75 -7.06 -10.44
N LYS A 44 23.88 -7.39 -11.73
CA LYS A 44 24.87 -8.32 -12.26
C LYS A 44 26.18 -7.64 -12.70
N ASN A 45 26.37 -6.35 -12.42
CA ASN A 45 27.52 -5.55 -12.85
C ASN A 45 27.77 -5.62 -14.37
N LYS A 46 26.69 -5.63 -15.17
CA LYS A 46 26.73 -5.73 -16.65
C LYS A 46 26.60 -4.40 -17.37
N ILE A 47 26.58 -3.28 -16.66
CA ILE A 47 26.57 -1.93 -17.26
C ILE A 47 27.93 -1.28 -17.02
N SER A 48 28.61 -0.90 -18.11
CA SER A 48 29.90 -0.20 -18.02
C SER A 48 29.72 1.25 -17.58
N LYS A 49 30.80 1.90 -17.13
CA LYS A 49 30.79 3.34 -16.81
C LYS A 49 30.37 4.20 -18.02
N LYS A 50 30.71 3.78 -19.24
CA LYS A 50 30.33 4.48 -20.48
C LYS A 50 28.84 4.37 -20.74
N ASP A 51 28.27 3.17 -20.60
CA ASP A 51 26.85 2.91 -20.84
C ASP A 51 25.95 3.58 -19.79
N ALA A 52 26.49 3.79 -18.59
CA ALA A 52 25.78 4.43 -17.49
C ALA A 52 25.60 5.95 -17.65
N GLN A 53 26.40 6.64 -18.48
CA GLN A 53 26.51 8.11 -18.50
C GLN A 53 25.17 8.83 -18.78
N ASP A 54 24.41 8.33 -19.73
CA ASP A 54 23.11 8.84 -20.18
C ASP A 54 21.92 8.08 -19.58
N LEU A 55 22.20 7.06 -18.75
CA LEU A 55 21.20 6.08 -18.30
C LEU A 55 20.10 6.68 -17.42
N ASN A 56 20.37 7.80 -16.75
CA ASN A 56 19.35 8.54 -15.98
C ASN A 56 18.16 8.96 -16.85
N SER A 57 18.38 9.30 -18.13
CA SER A 57 17.29 9.68 -19.06
C SER A 57 16.46 8.48 -19.53
N HIS A 58 16.94 7.26 -19.30
CA HIS A 58 16.30 6.00 -19.67
C HIS A 58 15.58 5.31 -18.51
N ILE A 59 15.57 5.91 -17.32
CA ILE A 59 14.89 5.38 -16.13
C ILE A 59 13.56 6.11 -15.96
N PHE A 60 12.46 5.36 -15.94
CA PHE A 60 11.10 5.87 -15.72
C PHE A 60 10.89 6.35 -14.29
N ARG A 61 11.37 5.59 -13.30
CA ARG A 61 11.23 5.91 -11.86
C ARG A 61 12.55 5.78 -11.13
N TYR A 62 13.29 6.89 -11.04
CA TYR A 62 14.61 6.97 -10.41
C TYR A 62 14.57 7.05 -8.87
N ILE A 63 14.07 5.99 -8.23
CA ILE A 63 13.91 5.91 -6.76
C ILE A 63 14.27 4.50 -6.27
N GLY A 64 14.87 4.39 -5.09
CA GLY A 64 15.13 3.11 -4.42
C GLY A 64 16.29 2.33 -5.04
N LYS A 65 16.12 1.02 -5.22
CA LYS A 65 17.20 0.07 -5.59
C LYS A 65 17.95 0.49 -6.86
N ILE A 66 17.23 0.87 -7.92
CA ILE A 66 17.85 1.27 -9.20
C ILE A 66 18.70 2.54 -9.08
N LYS A 67 18.25 3.53 -8.28
CA LYS A 67 19.02 4.74 -7.99
C LYS A 67 20.30 4.40 -7.24
N SER A 68 20.18 3.62 -6.17
CA SER A 68 21.33 3.22 -5.35
C SER A 68 22.37 2.43 -6.14
N GLU A 69 21.96 1.50 -7.00
CA GLU A 69 22.90 0.73 -7.84
C GLU A 69 23.56 1.61 -8.91
N LEU A 70 22.80 2.50 -9.58
CA LEU A 70 23.39 3.38 -10.59
C LEU A 70 24.39 4.38 -9.97
N GLU A 71 24.10 4.90 -8.78
CA GLU A 71 24.97 5.83 -8.06
C GLU A 71 26.30 5.23 -7.61
N LYS A 72 26.41 3.89 -7.52
CA LYS A 72 27.71 3.21 -7.31
C LYS A 72 28.64 3.37 -8.52
N ILE A 73 28.08 3.48 -9.73
CA ILE A 73 28.82 3.64 -10.98
C ILE A 73 29.04 5.13 -11.29
N ILE A 74 27.98 5.92 -11.17
CA ILE A 74 27.97 7.37 -11.40
C ILE A 74 27.42 8.06 -10.15
N PRO A 75 28.30 8.40 -9.18
CA PRO A 75 27.89 9.14 -8.00
C PRO A 75 27.30 10.48 -8.43
N LEU A 76 26.00 10.65 -8.25
CA LEU A 76 25.37 11.95 -8.43
C LEU A 76 25.78 12.82 -7.24
N LYS A 77 26.51 13.90 -7.52
CA LYS A 77 26.64 14.97 -6.53
C LYS A 77 25.22 15.48 -6.25
N PRO A 78 24.83 15.71 -4.98
CA PRO A 78 23.53 16.28 -4.66
C PRO A 78 23.30 17.51 -5.53
N TYR A 79 22.16 17.57 -6.22
CA TYR A 79 21.83 18.76 -6.98
C TYR A 79 21.66 19.92 -6.01
N ILE A 80 22.65 20.80 -5.98
CA ILE A 80 22.55 22.09 -5.33
C ILE A 80 22.21 23.07 -6.43
N ASN A 81 21.05 23.71 -6.31
CA ASN A 81 20.65 24.79 -7.23
C ASN A 81 21.80 25.82 -7.29
N PRO A 82 22.38 26.12 -8.47
CA PRO A 82 23.54 27.00 -8.59
C PRO A 82 23.36 28.35 -7.90
N LYS A 83 22.13 28.89 -7.88
CA LYS A 83 21.76 30.11 -7.16
C LYS A 83 22.15 30.10 -5.68
N TYR A 84 22.13 28.91 -5.06
CA TYR A 84 22.39 28.72 -3.63
C TYR A 84 23.68 27.96 -3.35
N ALA A 85 24.50 27.65 -4.37
CA ALA A 85 25.72 26.86 -4.20
C ALA A 85 26.66 27.45 -3.14
N LYS A 86 26.87 28.78 -3.17
CA LYS A 86 27.67 29.48 -2.16
C LYS A 86 27.10 29.35 -0.75
N CYS A 87 25.79 29.22 -0.60
CA CYS A 87 25.16 29.09 0.72
C CYS A 87 25.55 27.80 1.43
N TYR A 88 25.88 26.73 0.68
CA TYR A 88 26.30 25.45 1.24
C TYR A 88 27.79 25.40 1.60
N THR A 89 28.58 26.46 1.37
CA THR A 89 29.97 26.54 1.85
C THR A 89 30.06 26.96 3.32
N TYR A 90 29.02 27.61 3.87
CA TYR A 90 29.00 28.02 5.27
C TYR A 90 28.78 26.83 6.21
N THR A 91 29.31 26.89 7.42
CA THR A 91 29.13 25.86 8.45
C THR A 91 28.39 26.46 9.64
N ALA A 92 28.17 25.68 10.69
CA ALA A 92 27.63 26.21 11.95
C ALA A 92 28.49 27.39 12.47
N ASN A 93 29.82 27.28 12.35
CA ASN A 93 30.77 28.28 12.86
C ASN A 93 30.87 29.54 12.00
N THR A 94 30.44 29.50 10.74
CA THR A 94 30.61 30.61 9.78
C THR A 94 29.29 31.12 9.22
N ILE A 95 28.15 30.73 9.83
CA ILE A 95 26.83 31.09 9.30
C ILE A 95 26.53 32.58 9.42
N LEU A 96 27.08 33.25 10.43
CA LEU A 96 26.88 34.69 10.64
C LEU A 96 27.60 35.54 9.58
N ASP A 97 28.64 35.01 8.94
CA ASP A 97 29.35 35.66 7.83
C ASP A 97 28.55 35.63 6.52
N ALA A 98 27.52 34.77 6.45
CA ALA A 98 26.70 34.61 5.27
C ALA A 98 25.68 35.74 5.12
N ASN A 99 25.33 36.10 3.88
CA ASN A 99 24.22 37.03 3.63
C ASN A 99 22.86 36.44 4.06
N LEU A 100 21.85 37.29 4.25
CA LEU A 100 20.51 36.91 4.72
C LEU A 100 19.85 35.80 3.89
N THR A 101 20.08 35.79 2.56
CA THR A 101 19.53 34.75 1.69
C THR A 101 20.14 33.39 2.03
N CYS A 102 21.46 33.33 2.16
CA CYS A 102 22.15 32.09 2.49
C CYS A 102 21.84 31.60 3.91
N GLN A 103 21.74 32.51 4.89
CA GLN A 103 21.26 32.17 6.23
C GLN A 103 19.87 31.54 6.15
N SER A 104 18.91 32.21 5.50
CA SER A 104 17.53 31.72 5.36
C SER A 104 17.43 30.35 4.68
N VAL A 105 18.23 30.11 3.62
CA VAL A 105 18.27 28.83 2.90
C VAL A 105 18.77 27.71 3.80
N ARG A 106 19.86 27.93 4.54
CA ARG A 106 20.49 26.92 5.39
C ARG A 106 19.64 26.58 6.61
N LEU A 107 18.95 27.57 7.13
CA LEU A 107 18.03 27.44 8.26
C LEU A 107 16.71 26.73 7.93
N ASN A 108 16.48 26.33 6.68
CA ASN A 108 15.38 25.41 6.37
C ASN A 108 15.62 23.98 6.92
N SER A 109 16.86 23.63 7.29
CA SER A 109 17.21 22.34 7.89
C SER A 109 17.22 22.41 9.42
N LEU A 110 16.34 21.64 10.07
CA LEU A 110 16.33 21.52 11.53
C LEU A 110 17.60 20.87 12.08
N VAL A 111 18.22 19.95 11.32
CA VAL A 111 19.54 19.38 11.68
C VAL A 111 20.59 20.48 11.73
N PHE A 112 20.56 21.41 10.77
CA PHE A 112 21.49 22.55 10.77
C PHE A 112 21.21 23.50 11.92
N ILE A 113 19.94 23.84 12.19
CA ILE A 113 19.56 24.67 13.36
C ILE A 113 20.07 24.04 14.67
N ALA A 114 19.87 22.73 14.85
CA ALA A 114 20.31 22.01 16.04
C ALA A 114 21.83 22.02 16.22
N SER A 115 22.60 22.07 15.13
CA SER A 115 24.07 22.10 15.18
C SER A 115 24.68 23.45 15.60
N LEU A 116 23.90 24.53 15.57
CA LEU A 116 24.36 25.85 16.00
C LEU A 116 24.59 25.89 17.52
N ASN A 117 25.33 26.89 18.00
CA ASN A 117 25.34 27.20 19.43
C ASN A 117 24.17 28.14 19.77
N SER A 118 23.86 28.31 21.05
CA SER A 118 22.71 29.10 21.50
C SER A 118 22.84 30.61 21.25
N LYS A 119 24.08 31.14 21.27
CA LYS A 119 24.36 32.54 20.97
C LYS A 119 23.99 32.87 19.52
N ASP A 120 24.47 32.07 18.58
CA ASP A 120 24.19 32.28 17.15
C ASP A 120 22.71 32.10 16.84
N ARG A 121 22.04 31.12 17.46
CA ARG A 121 20.58 30.97 17.33
C ARG A 121 19.83 32.19 17.83
N THR A 122 20.26 32.78 18.94
CA THR A 122 19.62 33.98 19.50
C THR A 122 19.82 35.18 18.58
N THR A 123 21.02 35.38 18.04
CA THR A 123 21.31 36.43 17.06
C THR A 123 20.47 36.26 15.79
N LEU A 124 20.48 35.07 15.19
CA LEU A 124 19.69 34.78 13.98
C LEU A 124 18.18 34.93 14.24
N ALA A 125 17.68 34.57 15.42
CA ALA A 125 16.28 34.75 15.79
C ALA A 125 15.89 36.24 15.81
N GLN A 126 16.77 37.13 16.30
CA GLN A 126 16.54 38.57 16.23
C GLN A 126 16.54 39.07 14.79
N THR A 127 17.47 38.59 13.96
CA THR A 127 17.56 38.93 12.53
C THR A 127 16.29 38.58 11.76
N PHE A 128 15.72 37.39 12.00
CA PHE A 128 14.58 36.88 11.23
C PHE A 128 13.20 37.18 11.84
N LYS A 129 13.14 37.84 13.01
CA LYS A 129 11.90 38.07 13.78
C LYS A 129 10.72 38.57 12.95
N ASN A 130 10.96 39.57 12.08
CA ASN A 130 9.90 40.22 11.31
C ASN A 130 9.60 39.51 9.99
N GLN A 131 10.64 38.99 9.31
CA GLN A 131 10.51 38.43 7.96
C GLN A 131 10.12 36.95 7.97
N ARG A 132 10.58 36.20 8.97
CA ARG A 132 10.36 34.76 9.14
C ARG A 132 10.13 34.41 10.62
N PRO A 133 8.96 34.79 11.18
CA PRO A 133 8.63 34.48 12.57
C PRO A 133 8.59 32.97 12.86
N ASP A 134 8.23 32.14 11.87
CA ASP A 134 8.26 30.67 11.97
C ASP A 134 9.67 30.14 12.26
N LEU A 135 10.66 30.69 11.56
CA LEU A 135 12.06 30.34 11.74
C LEU A 135 12.59 30.84 13.08
N THR A 136 12.16 32.03 13.50
CA THR A 136 12.51 32.62 14.80
C THR A 136 12.07 31.72 15.95
N ASN A 137 10.83 31.22 15.90
CA ASN A 137 10.31 30.30 16.90
C ASN A 137 11.17 29.02 16.98
N LEU A 138 11.53 28.42 15.83
CA LEU A 138 12.37 27.22 15.80
C LEU A 138 13.78 27.49 16.34
N LEU A 139 14.42 28.57 15.95
CA LEU A 139 15.75 28.96 16.46
C LEU A 139 15.76 29.06 17.99
N LEU A 140 14.75 29.73 18.57
CA LEU A 140 14.63 29.87 20.02
C LEU A 140 14.22 28.55 20.69
N ALA A 141 13.39 27.72 20.03
CA ALA A 141 13.03 26.40 20.53
C ALA A 141 14.25 25.50 20.72
N PHE A 142 15.21 25.51 19.78
CA PHE A 142 16.45 24.72 19.92
C PHE A 142 17.44 25.26 20.97
N ASN A 143 17.13 26.36 21.65
CA ASN A 143 17.87 26.79 22.85
C ASN A 143 17.34 26.18 24.14
N THR A 144 16.15 25.57 24.12
CA THR A 144 15.58 24.88 25.28
C THR A 144 15.96 23.40 25.26
N SER A 145 15.78 22.71 26.38
CA SER A 145 15.95 21.25 26.47
C SER A 145 14.83 20.48 25.74
N ASP A 146 13.65 21.08 25.57
CA ASP A 146 12.54 20.53 24.81
C ASP A 146 12.01 21.55 23.78
N PRO A 147 12.48 21.48 22.53
CA PRO A 147 12.02 22.35 21.45
C PRO A 147 10.52 22.20 21.16
N MET A 148 9.94 21.02 21.37
CA MET A 148 8.51 20.80 21.09
C MET A 148 7.64 21.54 22.09
N SER A 149 7.98 21.50 23.38
CA SER A 149 7.28 22.27 24.41
C SER A 149 7.25 23.77 24.10
N TYR A 150 8.36 24.33 23.62
CA TYR A 150 8.41 25.75 23.21
C TYR A 150 7.45 26.03 22.05
N ILE A 151 7.50 25.21 20.99
CA ILE A 151 6.65 25.37 19.80
C ILE A 151 5.16 25.19 20.14
N VAL A 152 4.83 24.26 21.03
CA VAL A 152 3.46 24.03 21.53
C VAL A 152 2.96 25.24 22.31
N GLN A 153 3.78 25.84 23.18
CA GLN A 153 3.39 27.06 23.91
C GLN A 153 3.11 28.24 22.97
N LYS A 154 3.79 28.29 21.82
CA LYS A 154 3.59 29.31 20.78
C LYS A 154 2.42 29.01 19.85
N GLU A 155 1.82 27.82 19.95
CA GLU A 155 0.84 27.27 19.00
C GLU A 155 1.30 27.38 17.54
N ASP A 156 2.61 27.21 17.30
CA ASP A 156 3.20 27.27 15.96
C ASP A 156 3.02 25.92 15.24
N ILE A 157 1.93 25.82 14.46
CA ILE A 157 1.54 24.61 13.75
C ILE A 157 2.60 24.15 12.73
N ASN A 158 3.20 25.08 12.00
CA ASN A 158 4.24 24.74 11.03
C ASN A 158 5.51 24.22 11.73
N GLY A 159 5.88 24.85 12.84
CA GLY A 159 6.94 24.40 13.73
C GLY A 159 6.68 23.01 14.28
N PHE A 160 5.44 22.73 14.71
CA PHE A 160 5.02 21.44 15.28
C PHE A 160 5.29 20.29 14.29
N PHE A 161 4.80 20.42 13.05
CA PHE A 161 5.00 19.38 12.05
C PHE A 161 6.46 19.24 11.60
N LYS A 162 7.23 20.34 11.53
CA LYS A 162 8.67 20.29 11.28
C LYS A 162 9.39 19.51 12.38
N LEU A 163 9.07 19.77 13.66
CA LEU A 163 9.67 19.05 14.79
C LEU A 163 9.25 17.58 14.85
N TYR A 164 7.98 17.26 14.58
CA TYR A 164 7.54 15.87 14.46
C TYR A 164 8.29 15.14 13.34
N ASN A 165 8.55 15.80 12.20
CA ASN A 165 9.32 15.22 11.10
C ASN A 165 10.81 15.07 11.43
N TYR A 166 11.36 15.98 12.24
CA TYR A 166 12.72 15.89 12.74
C TYR A 166 12.89 14.75 13.76
N SER A 167 11.96 14.60 14.71
CA SER A 167 11.98 13.53 15.70
C SER A 167 10.57 13.11 16.12
N LYS A 168 10.29 11.81 16.00
CA LYS A 168 9.03 11.20 16.44
C LYS A 168 8.94 11.00 17.96
N LYS A 169 10.05 11.25 18.69
CA LYS A 169 10.14 11.02 20.14
C LYS A 169 9.45 12.10 20.99
N TYR A 170 9.22 13.29 20.43
CA TYR A 170 8.50 14.34 21.17
C TYR A 170 7.06 13.87 21.45
N ASP A 171 6.64 13.94 22.70
CA ASP A 171 5.29 13.58 23.13
C ASP A 171 4.95 14.33 24.43
N LEU A 172 3.90 15.13 24.37
CA LEU A 172 3.42 15.98 25.46
C LEU A 172 1.93 16.22 25.31
N ASP A 173 1.27 16.60 26.39
CA ASP A 173 -0.15 16.92 26.35
C ASP A 173 -0.37 18.24 25.61
N LEU A 174 -1.38 18.25 24.73
CA LEU A 174 -1.77 19.39 23.91
C LEU A 174 -3.14 19.89 24.38
N ASN A 175 -3.29 21.20 24.50
CA ASN A 175 -4.57 21.81 24.89
C ASN A 175 -5.58 21.78 23.73
N THR A 176 -6.87 22.00 24.05
CA THR A 176 -7.98 22.01 23.08
C THR A 176 -7.79 23.03 21.96
N SER A 177 -7.23 24.22 22.25
CA SER A 177 -6.96 25.26 21.25
C SER A 177 -6.00 24.77 20.16
N LEU A 178 -4.87 24.18 20.57
CA LEU A 178 -3.84 23.73 19.66
C LEU A 178 -4.30 22.53 18.84
N VAL A 179 -4.90 21.51 19.47
CA VAL A 179 -5.30 20.30 18.72
C VAL A 179 -6.34 20.59 17.66
N ASN A 180 -7.21 21.59 17.86
CA ASN A 180 -8.19 22.01 16.85
C ASN A 180 -7.59 22.84 15.70
N LYS A 181 -6.35 23.33 15.83
CA LYS A 181 -5.61 24.00 14.75
C LYS A 181 -4.80 23.03 13.90
N LEU A 182 -4.38 21.89 14.45
CA LEU A 182 -3.56 20.90 13.74
C LEU A 182 -4.20 20.40 12.43
N PRO A 183 -5.52 20.10 12.36
CA PRO A 183 -6.18 19.62 11.14
C PRO A 183 -6.04 20.52 9.91
N ASN A 184 -5.82 21.83 10.10
CA ASN A 184 -5.67 22.78 8.99
C ASN A 184 -4.33 22.65 8.25
N HIS A 185 -3.41 21.80 8.73
CA HIS A 185 -2.14 21.54 8.09
C HIS A 185 -2.15 20.21 7.34
N ILE A 186 -1.62 20.20 6.11
CA ILE A 186 -1.60 19.03 5.22
C ILE A 186 -0.93 17.78 5.83
N GLY A 187 0.01 17.96 6.74
CA GLY A 187 0.71 16.87 7.44
C GLY A 187 -0.11 16.19 8.53
N PHE A 188 -1.27 16.72 8.92
CA PHE A 188 -2.07 16.20 10.03
C PHE A 188 -2.57 14.78 9.79
N LYS A 189 -3.11 14.52 8.60
CA LYS A 189 -3.69 13.21 8.25
C LYS A 189 -2.67 12.07 8.46
N ASP A 190 -1.47 12.21 7.91
CA ASP A 190 -0.42 11.18 8.03
C ASP A 190 0.18 11.14 9.45
N PHE A 191 0.26 12.28 10.14
CA PHE A 191 0.65 12.33 11.56
C PHE A 191 -0.31 11.52 12.43
N ALA A 192 -1.61 11.84 12.39
CA ALA A 192 -2.64 11.19 13.19
C ALA A 192 -2.70 9.70 12.88
N GLN A 193 -2.79 9.35 11.58
CA GLN A 193 -2.80 7.96 11.15
C GLN A 193 -1.59 7.20 11.70
N ASN A 194 -0.37 7.73 11.54
CA ASN A 194 0.85 7.03 11.94
C ASN A 194 0.88 6.74 13.45
N ILE A 195 0.62 7.76 14.28
CA ILE A 195 0.69 7.58 15.74
C ILE A 195 -0.42 6.64 16.24
N ILE A 196 -1.62 6.69 15.63
CA ILE A 196 -2.76 5.85 16.00
C ILE A 196 -2.49 4.37 15.67
N ILE A 197 -2.14 4.05 14.42
CA ILE A 197 -2.00 2.63 13.99
C ILE A 197 -0.72 1.99 14.52
N LYS A 198 0.32 2.78 14.80
CA LYS A 198 1.53 2.29 15.46
C LYS A 198 1.43 2.29 16.98
N LYS A 199 0.39 2.93 17.53
CA LYS A 199 0.18 3.14 18.97
C LYS A 199 1.38 3.87 19.61
N GLU A 200 1.95 4.82 18.87
CA GLU A 200 3.03 5.72 19.31
C GLU A 200 2.43 7.00 19.93
N ASN A 201 3.26 7.85 20.54
CA ASN A 201 2.91 9.18 21.06
C ASN A 201 1.59 9.20 21.88
N PRO A 202 1.51 8.47 23.00
CA PRO A 202 0.29 8.33 23.78
C PRO A 202 -0.32 9.66 24.25
N LYS A 203 0.49 10.68 24.58
CA LYS A 203 -0.04 11.98 25.01
C LYS A 203 -0.69 12.71 23.84
N PHE A 204 -0.04 12.77 22.68
CA PHE A 204 -0.68 13.31 21.47
C PHE A 204 -1.98 12.58 21.13
N ARG A 205 -2.00 11.24 21.20
CA ARG A 205 -3.23 10.46 20.96
C ARG A 205 -4.34 10.80 21.95
N TYR A 206 -4.02 10.94 23.22
CA TYR A 206 -5.00 11.33 24.23
C TYR A 206 -5.52 12.76 24.00
N SER A 207 -4.64 13.73 23.73
CA SER A 207 -5.04 15.11 23.46
C SER A 207 -5.91 15.27 22.21
N MET A 208 -5.73 14.42 21.20
CA MET A 208 -6.57 14.43 19.98
C MET A 208 -8.04 14.05 20.24
N LEU A 209 -8.40 13.55 21.43
CA LEU A 209 -9.80 13.36 21.82
C LEU A 209 -10.58 14.67 21.92
N GLU A 210 -9.88 15.80 22.10
CA GLU A 210 -10.49 17.14 22.22
C GLU A 210 -10.67 17.85 20.85
N ILE A 211 -10.37 17.17 19.74
CA ILE A 211 -10.62 17.71 18.41
C ILE A 211 -12.13 17.69 18.13
N ASN A 212 -12.70 18.84 17.75
CA ASN A 212 -14.08 18.92 17.32
C ASN A 212 -14.24 18.22 15.95
N PRO A 213 -15.18 17.25 15.79
CA PRO A 213 -15.50 16.63 14.50
C PRO A 213 -15.79 17.63 13.37
N GLU A 214 -16.25 18.85 13.67
CA GLU A 214 -16.46 19.91 12.68
C GLU A 214 -15.17 20.31 11.95
N ASN A 215 -14.02 20.24 12.63
CA ASN A 215 -12.70 20.66 12.12
C ASN A 215 -11.99 19.61 11.26
N VAL A 216 -12.57 18.42 11.11
CA VAL A 216 -11.97 17.30 10.36
C VAL A 216 -12.93 16.72 9.34
N SER A 217 -12.37 15.99 8.38
CA SER A 217 -13.10 15.30 7.31
C SER A 217 -12.30 14.09 6.83
N GLU A 218 -12.95 13.27 6.00
CA GLU A 218 -12.36 12.13 5.29
C GLU A 218 -11.53 11.23 6.21
N ASP A 219 -10.29 10.90 5.82
CA ASP A 219 -9.39 10.01 6.56
C ASP A 219 -9.04 10.54 7.96
N SER A 220 -8.87 11.86 8.11
CA SER A 220 -8.55 12.46 9.41
C SER A 220 -9.67 12.21 10.43
N ALA A 221 -10.92 12.45 10.03
CA ALA A 221 -12.08 12.14 10.87
C ALA A 221 -12.17 10.64 11.16
N PHE A 222 -11.95 9.79 10.16
CA PHE A 222 -11.99 8.34 10.33
C PHE A 222 -10.97 7.83 11.37
N TYR A 223 -9.70 8.26 11.28
CA TYR A 223 -8.69 7.82 12.25
C TYR A 223 -8.95 8.39 13.65
N LEU A 224 -9.49 9.60 13.78
CA LEU A 224 -9.90 10.13 15.08
C LEU A 224 -11.05 9.32 15.70
N GLY A 225 -11.97 8.80 14.88
CA GLY A 225 -12.96 7.82 15.31
C GLY A 225 -12.32 6.53 15.85
N VAL A 226 -11.35 5.99 15.12
CA VAL A 226 -10.56 4.82 15.58
C VAL A 226 -9.82 5.13 16.88
N ASN A 227 -9.19 6.30 17.00
CA ASN A 227 -8.51 6.74 18.21
C ASN A 227 -9.46 6.80 19.41
N ALA A 228 -10.62 7.43 19.24
CA ALA A 228 -11.65 7.52 20.27
C ALA A 228 -12.11 6.13 20.75
N LEU A 229 -12.28 5.15 19.85
CA LEU A 229 -12.59 3.76 20.22
C LEU A 229 -11.49 3.11 21.07
N THR A 230 -10.21 3.42 20.83
CA THR A 230 -9.11 2.87 21.66
C THR A 230 -9.10 3.40 23.09
N TYR A 231 -9.82 4.50 23.36
CA TYR A 231 -10.05 5.07 24.70
C TYR A 231 -11.51 4.91 25.16
N ASP A 232 -12.27 4.01 24.53
CA ASP A 232 -13.68 3.71 24.83
C ASP A 232 -14.61 4.95 24.83
N LYS A 233 -14.31 5.94 23.99
CA LYS A 233 -15.12 7.15 23.80
C LYS A 233 -16.11 6.95 22.65
N THR A 234 -17.13 6.11 22.85
CA THR A 234 -18.01 5.65 21.77
C THR A 234 -18.85 6.75 21.12
N GLU A 235 -19.39 7.69 21.89
CA GLU A 235 -20.18 8.81 21.34
C GLU A 235 -19.30 9.72 20.45
N LEU A 236 -18.12 10.08 20.95
CA LEU A 236 -17.15 10.86 20.17
C LEU A 236 -16.69 10.10 18.91
N ALA A 237 -16.45 8.80 19.03
CA ALA A 237 -16.10 7.97 17.89
C ALA A 237 -17.21 7.97 16.83
N TYR A 238 -18.47 7.84 17.25
CA TYR A 238 -19.62 7.92 16.35
C TYR A 238 -19.67 9.24 15.60
N ASP A 239 -19.47 10.37 16.28
CA ASP A 239 -19.50 11.69 15.63
C ASP A 239 -18.39 11.85 14.59
N PHE A 240 -17.19 11.35 14.88
CA PHE A 240 -16.09 11.32 13.92
C PHE A 240 -16.39 10.42 12.71
N PHE A 241 -16.92 9.21 12.93
CA PHE A 241 -17.29 8.32 11.83
C PHE A 241 -18.44 8.88 11.00
N LYS A 242 -19.43 9.54 11.62
CA LYS A 242 -20.51 10.25 10.94
C LYS A 242 -19.95 11.35 10.04
N LYS A 243 -19.03 12.17 10.55
CA LYS A 243 -18.36 13.20 9.74
C LYS A 243 -17.55 12.58 8.58
N ALA A 244 -16.87 11.46 8.83
CA ALA A 244 -16.13 10.74 7.80
C ALA A 244 -17.08 10.22 6.70
N ALA A 245 -18.20 9.59 7.06
CA ALA A 245 -19.21 9.08 6.13
C ALA A 245 -19.80 10.20 5.25
N GLN A 246 -20.04 11.38 5.81
CA GLN A 246 -20.56 12.55 5.09
C GLN A 246 -19.55 13.14 4.10
N SER A 247 -18.26 13.06 4.40
CA SER A 247 -17.21 13.79 3.66
C SER A 247 -16.36 12.93 2.71
N PHE A 248 -16.29 11.61 2.90
CA PHE A 248 -15.52 10.74 2.02
C PHE A 248 -16.00 10.81 0.57
N LYS A 249 -15.06 10.83 -0.39
CA LYS A 249 -15.39 10.82 -1.82
C LYS A 249 -15.64 9.41 -2.37
N SER A 250 -14.87 8.44 -1.88
CA SER A 250 -14.99 7.03 -2.28
C SER A 250 -16.14 6.36 -1.54
N GLN A 251 -17.03 5.69 -2.27
CA GLN A 251 -18.11 4.90 -1.66
C GLN A 251 -17.55 3.81 -0.73
N SER A 252 -16.42 3.18 -1.07
CA SER A 252 -15.81 2.17 -0.20
C SER A 252 -15.38 2.70 1.16
N ASN A 253 -14.96 3.96 1.25
CA ASN A 253 -14.57 4.55 2.53
C ASN A 253 -15.80 5.04 3.31
N LYS A 254 -16.82 5.57 2.60
CA LYS A 254 -18.13 5.86 3.21
C LYS A 254 -18.71 4.62 3.88
N ASP A 255 -18.72 3.49 3.18
CA ASP A 255 -19.22 2.22 3.71
C ASP A 255 -18.47 1.77 4.97
N ASN A 256 -17.14 1.94 5.00
CA ASN A 256 -16.34 1.63 6.19
C ASN A 256 -16.74 2.51 7.39
N ALA A 257 -17.02 3.80 7.16
CA ALA A 257 -17.45 4.71 8.22
C ALA A 257 -18.89 4.44 8.69
N ILE A 258 -19.82 4.17 7.77
CA ILE A 258 -21.22 3.80 8.09
C ILE A 258 -21.27 2.49 8.87
N PHE A 259 -20.41 1.52 8.53
CA PHE A 259 -20.28 0.30 9.31
C PHE A 259 -19.94 0.57 10.78
N TRP A 260 -19.00 1.49 11.04
CA TRP A 260 -18.67 1.90 12.40
C TRP A 260 -19.81 2.63 13.11
N MET A 261 -20.55 3.48 12.41
CA MET A 261 -21.75 4.13 12.95
C MET A 261 -22.78 3.09 13.42
N TRP A 262 -23.09 2.11 12.56
CA TRP A 262 -23.98 0.99 12.89
C TRP A 262 -23.45 0.16 14.05
N LEU A 263 -22.17 -0.20 14.06
CA LEU A 263 -21.60 -1.05 15.09
C LEU A 263 -21.62 -0.38 16.48
N ILE A 264 -21.58 0.96 16.53
CA ILE A 264 -21.61 1.73 17.78
C ILE A 264 -23.03 1.95 18.31
N LYS A 265 -23.98 2.35 17.44
CA LYS A 265 -25.35 2.76 17.85
C LYS A 265 -26.46 1.77 17.49
N ASN A 266 -26.15 0.73 16.73
CA ASN A 266 -27.09 -0.28 16.25
C ASN A 266 -28.31 0.30 15.51
N ASN A 267 -28.15 1.44 14.81
CA ASN A 267 -29.22 2.04 14.01
C ASN A 267 -29.48 1.22 12.73
N GLU A 268 -30.71 0.74 12.54
CA GLU A 268 -31.09 -0.09 11.41
C GLU A 268 -30.99 0.65 10.06
N GLU A 269 -31.18 1.98 10.03
CA GLU A 269 -31.07 2.76 8.80
C GLU A 269 -29.64 2.79 8.24
N ASP A 270 -28.64 2.80 9.12
CA ASP A 270 -27.22 2.73 8.74
C ASP A 270 -26.91 1.37 8.10
N LEU A 271 -27.41 0.28 8.71
CA LEU A 271 -27.25 -1.08 8.18
C LEU A 271 -27.95 -1.24 6.82
N LYS A 272 -29.17 -0.71 6.70
CA LYS A 272 -29.93 -0.73 5.44
C LYS A 272 -29.20 0.04 4.35
N THR A 273 -28.71 1.25 4.65
CA THR A 273 -27.91 2.06 3.71
C THR A 273 -26.67 1.29 3.26
N LEU A 274 -25.95 0.68 4.19
CA LEU A 274 -24.76 -0.12 3.89
C LEU A 274 -25.07 -1.36 3.03
N SER A 275 -26.19 -2.03 3.30
CA SER A 275 -26.65 -3.19 2.51
C SER A 275 -26.97 -2.83 1.06
N GLN A 276 -27.36 -1.58 0.80
CA GLN A 276 -27.71 -1.07 -0.53
C GLN A 276 -26.51 -0.46 -1.28
N SER A 277 -25.32 -0.41 -0.67
CA SER A 277 -24.13 0.14 -1.33
C SER A 277 -23.82 -0.57 -2.65
N SER A 278 -23.45 0.24 -3.65
CA SER A 278 -22.94 -0.17 -4.96
C SER A 278 -21.45 -0.53 -4.94
N SER A 279 -20.73 -0.18 -3.88
CA SER A 279 -19.34 -0.58 -3.70
C SER A 279 -19.30 -2.00 -3.14
N LEU A 280 -18.55 -2.88 -3.79
CA LEU A 280 -18.35 -4.25 -3.31
C LEU A 280 -17.12 -4.28 -2.39
N ASN A 281 -17.38 -4.34 -1.09
CA ASN A 281 -16.38 -4.45 -0.03
C ASN A 281 -16.92 -5.30 1.15
N ILE A 282 -16.04 -5.70 2.06
CA ILE A 282 -16.40 -6.57 3.20
C ILE A 282 -17.57 -6.04 4.05
N TYR A 283 -17.70 -4.72 4.19
CA TYR A 283 -18.74 -4.09 5.00
C TYR A 283 -20.11 -4.18 4.32
N SER A 284 -20.15 -3.80 3.04
CA SER A 284 -21.37 -3.91 2.22
C SER A 284 -21.84 -5.36 2.05
N LEU A 285 -20.90 -6.31 1.91
CA LEU A 285 -21.21 -7.74 1.78
C LEU A 285 -21.76 -8.29 3.09
N TYR A 286 -21.15 -7.92 4.22
CA TYR A 286 -21.63 -8.33 5.53
C TYR A 286 -23.00 -7.75 5.86
N ALA A 287 -23.24 -6.47 5.55
CA ALA A 287 -24.57 -5.86 5.70
C ALA A 287 -25.62 -6.54 4.83
N LYS A 288 -25.28 -6.96 3.60
CA LYS A 288 -26.17 -7.75 2.75
C LYS A 288 -26.51 -9.11 3.37
N GLU A 289 -25.51 -9.80 3.94
CA GLU A 289 -25.73 -11.06 4.69
C GLU A 289 -26.71 -10.85 5.86
N LEU A 290 -26.46 -9.85 6.71
CA LEU A 290 -27.28 -9.57 7.90
C LEU A 290 -28.73 -9.16 7.58
N THR A 291 -28.95 -8.56 6.40
CA THR A 291 -30.28 -8.09 5.95
C THR A 291 -30.97 -9.08 5.00
N ASN A 292 -30.36 -10.24 4.74
CA ASN A 292 -30.80 -11.19 3.72
C ASN A 292 -30.96 -10.55 2.31
N THR A 293 -30.17 -9.51 2.03
CA THR A 293 -30.14 -8.88 0.70
C THR A 293 -29.37 -9.79 -0.27
N PRO A 294 -29.86 -9.99 -1.52
CA PRO A 294 -29.18 -10.82 -2.50
C PRO A 294 -27.71 -10.43 -2.73
N PHE A 295 -26.89 -11.44 -3.06
CA PHE A 295 -25.49 -11.22 -3.41
C PHE A 295 -25.35 -10.26 -4.60
N PRO A 296 -24.37 -9.33 -4.61
CA PRO A 296 -24.20 -8.39 -5.71
C PRO A 296 -24.05 -9.08 -7.06
N LYS A 297 -24.63 -8.49 -8.12
CA LYS A 297 -24.44 -8.98 -9.48
C LYS A 297 -22.97 -8.92 -9.87
N ILE A 298 -22.42 -10.06 -10.27
CA ILE A 298 -21.07 -10.18 -10.81
C ILE A 298 -21.16 -10.36 -12.33
N GLU A 299 -20.38 -9.58 -13.08
CA GLU A 299 -20.36 -9.70 -14.53
C GLU A 299 -19.66 -10.99 -14.95
N SER A 300 -20.24 -11.71 -15.90
CA SER A 300 -19.68 -12.93 -16.47
C SER A 300 -19.07 -12.64 -17.84
N LEU A 301 -17.76 -12.86 -17.97
CA LEU A 301 -17.01 -12.67 -19.21
C LEU A 301 -16.52 -14.03 -19.68
N ASN A 302 -16.98 -14.46 -20.85
CA ASN A 302 -16.55 -15.72 -21.47
C ASN A 302 -16.37 -15.54 -22.98
N PRO A 303 -15.26 -14.93 -23.42
CA PRO A 303 -14.99 -14.72 -24.84
C PRO A 303 -14.99 -16.03 -25.63
N SER A 304 -15.67 -16.07 -26.77
CA SER A 304 -15.71 -17.26 -27.63
C SER A 304 -14.39 -17.50 -28.36
N LYS A 305 -13.65 -16.42 -28.67
CA LYS A 305 -12.35 -16.51 -29.36
C LYS A 305 -11.26 -16.90 -28.38
N LYS A 306 -10.43 -17.90 -28.72
CA LYS A 306 -9.40 -18.41 -27.80
C LYS A 306 -8.20 -17.47 -27.67
N LYS A 307 -7.66 -16.98 -28.77
CA LYS A 307 -6.43 -16.16 -28.82
C LYS A 307 -6.45 -15.14 -29.97
N ASN A 308 -5.56 -14.17 -29.90
CA ASN A 308 -5.22 -13.25 -31.00
C ASN A 308 -3.68 -13.22 -31.19
N ASN A 309 -3.15 -12.16 -31.83
CA ASN A 309 -1.71 -12.04 -32.10
C ASN A 309 -0.95 -11.32 -30.97
N PHE A 310 -1.61 -10.90 -29.90
CA PHE A 310 -0.98 -10.17 -28.80
C PHE A 310 -0.18 -11.14 -27.90
N ASN A 311 1.07 -10.80 -27.62
CA ASN A 311 1.91 -11.61 -26.74
C ASN A 311 1.71 -11.22 -25.27
N MET A 312 0.98 -12.04 -24.52
CA MET A 312 0.72 -11.82 -23.09
C MET A 312 1.96 -11.96 -22.20
N GLN A 313 3.06 -12.50 -22.72
CA GLN A 313 4.33 -12.70 -22.00
C GLN A 313 5.35 -11.60 -22.32
N ASP A 314 5.03 -10.63 -23.19
CA ASP A 314 5.87 -9.47 -23.44
C ASP A 314 5.55 -8.33 -22.44
N PRO A 315 6.45 -8.01 -21.50
CA PRO A 315 6.22 -6.93 -20.55
C PRO A 315 6.23 -5.55 -21.19
N PHE A 316 6.94 -5.33 -22.30
CA PHE A 316 6.97 -4.03 -22.99
C PHE A 316 5.65 -3.80 -23.75
N ALA A 317 5.10 -4.84 -24.38
CA ALA A 317 3.78 -4.78 -25.02
C ALA A 317 2.68 -4.40 -24.02
N TRP A 318 2.69 -4.98 -22.81
CA TRP A 318 1.76 -4.59 -21.75
C TRP A 318 1.91 -3.11 -21.36
N GLN A 319 3.12 -2.60 -21.15
CA GLN A 319 3.32 -1.20 -20.78
C GLN A 319 2.77 -0.25 -21.85
N LYS A 320 2.99 -0.58 -23.13
CA LYS A 320 2.49 0.20 -24.28
C LYS A 320 0.96 0.22 -24.32
N ILE A 321 0.31 -0.95 -24.26
CA ILE A 321 -1.16 -1.03 -24.35
C ILE A 321 -1.84 -0.46 -23.09
N ASN A 322 -1.25 -0.61 -21.91
CA ASN A 322 -1.78 -0.02 -20.68
C ASN A 322 -1.80 1.52 -20.76
N LYS A 323 -0.76 2.14 -21.33
CA LYS A 323 -0.74 3.58 -21.58
C LYS A 323 -1.86 3.98 -22.56
N GLN A 324 -2.00 3.26 -23.67
CA GLN A 324 -3.09 3.49 -24.63
C GLN A 324 -4.48 3.38 -24.00
N ILE A 325 -4.73 2.33 -23.19
CA ILE A 325 -6.01 2.15 -22.48
C ILE A 325 -6.28 3.29 -21.49
N ARG A 326 -5.25 3.76 -20.78
CA ARG A 326 -5.38 4.85 -19.81
C ARG A 326 -5.72 6.20 -20.45
N ASP A 327 -5.18 6.45 -21.64
CA ASP A 327 -5.33 7.70 -22.35
C ASP A 327 -6.53 7.68 -23.32
N ALA A 328 -7.19 6.53 -23.48
CA ALA A 328 -8.31 6.32 -24.40
C ALA A 328 -9.62 6.96 -23.92
N ASN A 329 -10.36 7.54 -24.88
CA ASN A 329 -11.76 7.93 -24.71
C ASN A 329 -12.73 6.74 -24.87
N ALA A 330 -14.04 6.97 -24.69
CA ALA A 330 -15.05 5.92 -24.75
C ALA A 330 -15.04 5.11 -26.06
N SER A 331 -15.01 5.78 -27.22
CA SER A 331 -14.99 5.11 -28.53
C SER A 331 -13.71 4.31 -28.76
N GLN A 332 -12.57 4.82 -28.29
CA GLN A 332 -11.29 4.10 -28.36
C GLN A 332 -11.29 2.85 -27.46
N LEU A 333 -11.89 2.94 -26.26
CA LEU A 333 -12.08 1.78 -25.39
C LEU A 333 -12.99 0.71 -26.03
N ASP A 334 -13.98 1.10 -26.84
CA ASP A 334 -14.81 0.15 -27.58
C ASP A 334 -14.04 -0.62 -28.65
N VAL A 335 -13.13 0.06 -29.37
CA VAL A 335 -12.26 -0.57 -30.36
C VAL A 335 -11.30 -1.55 -29.66
N LEU A 336 -10.63 -1.10 -28.60
CA LEU A 336 -9.72 -1.93 -27.82
C LEU A 336 -10.45 -3.14 -27.20
N ALA A 337 -11.66 -2.95 -26.68
CA ALA A 337 -12.45 -4.05 -26.12
C ALA A 337 -12.67 -5.17 -27.15
N LYS A 338 -12.99 -4.84 -28.41
CA LYS A 338 -13.16 -5.84 -29.48
C LYS A 338 -11.86 -6.55 -29.83
N GLU A 339 -10.73 -5.85 -29.80
CA GLU A 339 -9.41 -6.42 -30.11
C GLU A 339 -8.98 -7.48 -29.09
N PHE A 340 -9.25 -7.21 -27.80
CA PHE A 340 -8.83 -8.05 -26.68
C PHE A 340 -9.92 -9.01 -26.18
N ASP A 341 -11.08 -9.11 -26.84
CA ASP A 341 -12.16 -10.05 -26.50
C ASP A 341 -11.79 -11.50 -26.88
N THR A 342 -10.80 -12.06 -26.17
CA THR A 342 -10.34 -13.44 -26.30
C THR A 342 -10.04 -14.06 -24.93
N GLN A 343 -10.03 -15.39 -24.84
CA GLN A 343 -9.72 -16.10 -23.59
C GLN A 343 -8.29 -15.81 -23.12
N GLU A 344 -7.31 -15.81 -24.02
CA GLU A 344 -5.89 -15.55 -23.72
C GLU A 344 -5.66 -14.12 -23.21
N THR A 345 -6.37 -13.15 -23.77
CA THR A 345 -6.28 -11.72 -23.41
C THR A 345 -7.36 -11.25 -22.44
N LEU A 346 -8.09 -12.18 -21.81
CA LEU A 346 -9.18 -11.89 -20.87
C LEU A 346 -8.79 -10.90 -19.75
N PRO A 347 -7.57 -10.95 -19.17
CA PRO A 347 -7.15 -9.92 -18.20
C PRO A 347 -7.18 -8.50 -18.75
N ILE A 348 -6.72 -8.30 -20.00
CA ILE A 348 -6.73 -6.98 -20.67
C ILE A 348 -8.16 -6.57 -21.00
N TYR A 349 -8.98 -7.49 -21.50
CA TYR A 349 -10.40 -7.24 -21.77
C TYR A 349 -11.15 -6.74 -20.54
N ALA A 350 -11.02 -7.45 -19.41
CA ALA A 350 -11.64 -7.05 -18.16
C ALA A 350 -11.12 -5.67 -17.68
N TYR A 351 -9.82 -5.40 -17.82
CA TYR A 351 -9.22 -4.11 -17.46
C TYR A 351 -9.77 -2.94 -18.31
N ILE A 352 -10.03 -3.18 -19.60
CA ILE A 352 -10.70 -2.22 -20.50
C ILE A 352 -12.14 -1.98 -20.04
N LEU A 353 -12.89 -3.05 -19.77
CA LEU A 353 -14.30 -2.96 -19.37
C LEU A 353 -14.48 -2.29 -17.99
N GLU A 354 -13.57 -2.51 -17.03
CA GLU A 354 -13.56 -1.78 -15.75
C GLU A 354 -13.56 -0.26 -15.98
N ARG A 355 -12.71 0.23 -16.89
CA ARG A 355 -12.59 1.66 -17.22
C ARG A 355 -13.77 2.16 -18.05
N LYS A 356 -14.18 1.42 -19.07
CA LYS A 356 -15.33 1.74 -19.92
C LYS A 356 -16.60 1.93 -19.10
N ASN A 357 -16.78 1.12 -18.05
CA ASN A 357 -17.93 1.22 -17.15
C ASN A 357 -17.68 2.12 -15.93
N ASN A 358 -16.62 2.92 -15.92
CA ASN A 358 -16.26 3.84 -14.84
C ASN A 358 -16.26 3.17 -13.46
N PHE A 359 -15.76 1.92 -13.40
CA PHE A 359 -15.68 1.10 -12.19
C PHE A 359 -17.02 0.83 -11.47
N LYS A 360 -18.16 0.99 -12.16
CA LYS A 360 -19.50 0.77 -11.60
C LYS A 360 -19.94 -0.70 -11.60
N LYS A 361 -19.30 -1.54 -12.42
CA LYS A 361 -19.60 -2.97 -12.57
C LYS A 361 -18.56 -3.83 -11.85
N HIS A 362 -18.94 -5.06 -11.50
CA HIS A 362 -18.10 -5.97 -10.71
C HIS A 362 -17.51 -7.07 -11.59
N TYR A 363 -16.22 -6.95 -11.92
CA TYR A 363 -15.48 -7.93 -12.71
C TYR A 363 -14.59 -8.80 -11.83
N PHE A 364 -14.87 -10.11 -11.83
CA PHE A 364 -14.17 -11.15 -11.07
C PHE A 364 -13.88 -12.34 -11.98
N ILE A 365 -13.03 -12.11 -12.98
CA ILE A 365 -12.63 -13.12 -13.95
C ILE A 365 -11.82 -14.27 -13.30
N MET A 366 -11.76 -15.41 -13.99
CA MET A 366 -10.97 -16.59 -13.60
C MET A 366 -10.12 -17.05 -14.81
N PRO A 367 -9.14 -16.25 -15.26
CA PRO A 367 -8.34 -16.57 -16.44
C PRO A 367 -7.38 -17.73 -16.16
N TYR A 368 -6.97 -18.45 -17.21
CA TYR A 368 -6.03 -19.57 -17.13
C TYR A 368 -6.44 -20.64 -16.10
N TYR A 369 -7.75 -20.85 -15.92
CA TYR A 369 -8.35 -21.65 -14.85
C TYR A 369 -7.92 -23.12 -14.83
N ASP A 370 -7.54 -23.68 -15.99
CA ASP A 370 -7.02 -25.05 -16.09
C ASP A 370 -5.81 -25.31 -15.18
N ASN A 371 -5.05 -24.27 -14.82
CA ASN A 371 -3.89 -24.38 -13.92
C ASN A 371 -4.26 -24.48 -12.43
N ILE A 372 -5.52 -24.20 -12.07
CA ILE A 372 -5.98 -24.17 -10.67
C ILE A 372 -7.21 -25.04 -10.41
N LYS A 373 -7.89 -25.54 -11.46
CA LYS A 373 -9.14 -26.31 -11.35
C LYS A 373 -9.06 -27.56 -10.47
N ASP A 374 -7.87 -28.15 -10.33
CA ASP A 374 -7.65 -29.38 -9.55
C ASP A 374 -7.40 -29.10 -8.06
N TYR A 375 -7.18 -27.84 -7.66
CA TYR A 375 -7.19 -27.45 -6.25
C TYR A 375 -8.63 -27.41 -5.72
N ASN A 376 -8.82 -27.55 -4.41
CA ASN A 376 -10.14 -27.36 -3.84
C ASN A 376 -10.64 -25.90 -4.02
N LYS A 377 -11.96 -25.70 -4.06
CA LYS A 377 -12.58 -24.40 -4.36
C LYS A 377 -12.18 -23.28 -3.39
N THR A 378 -11.99 -23.60 -2.11
CA THR A 378 -11.50 -22.64 -1.11
C THR A 378 -10.09 -22.14 -1.45
N ARG A 379 -9.17 -23.04 -1.84
CA ARG A 379 -7.83 -22.67 -2.30
C ARG A 379 -7.87 -21.87 -3.60
N GLN A 380 -8.68 -22.29 -4.56
CA GLN A 380 -8.88 -21.54 -5.82
C GLN A 380 -9.32 -20.10 -5.53
N ALA A 381 -10.32 -19.93 -4.66
CA ALA A 381 -10.82 -18.61 -4.28
C ALA A 381 -9.73 -17.73 -3.65
N LEU A 382 -8.86 -18.29 -2.80
CA LEU A 382 -7.75 -17.55 -2.20
C LEU A 382 -6.69 -17.13 -3.24
N ILE A 383 -6.32 -18.03 -4.16
CA ILE A 383 -5.39 -17.74 -5.26
C ILE A 383 -5.96 -16.62 -6.15
N LEU A 384 -7.22 -16.76 -6.58
CA LEU A 384 -7.91 -15.79 -7.42
C LEU A 384 -8.06 -14.43 -6.72
N ALA A 385 -8.36 -14.43 -5.42
CA ALA A 385 -8.52 -13.22 -4.63
C ALA A 385 -7.23 -12.39 -4.55
N ILE A 386 -6.10 -13.06 -4.36
CA ILE A 386 -4.76 -12.46 -4.34
C ILE A 386 -4.39 -11.99 -5.75
N ALA A 387 -4.46 -12.85 -6.76
CA ALA A 387 -4.13 -12.49 -8.14
C ALA A 387 -4.92 -11.26 -8.64
N ARG A 388 -6.22 -11.22 -8.32
CA ARG A 388 -7.07 -10.06 -8.64
C ARG A 388 -6.53 -8.79 -8.01
N GLN A 389 -6.18 -8.83 -6.72
CA GLN A 389 -5.70 -7.65 -6.00
C GLN A 389 -4.30 -7.22 -6.46
N GLU A 390 -3.40 -8.18 -6.68
CA GLU A 390 -2.00 -7.96 -7.02
C GLU A 390 -1.80 -7.39 -8.42
N SER A 391 -2.51 -7.94 -9.41
CA SER A 391 -2.18 -7.68 -10.82
C SER A 391 -3.39 -7.45 -11.72
N ARG A 392 -4.62 -7.63 -11.20
CA ARG A 392 -5.81 -7.82 -12.05
C ARG A 392 -5.59 -8.91 -13.11
N PHE A 393 -4.82 -9.94 -12.75
CA PHE A 393 -4.44 -11.08 -13.59
C PHE A 393 -3.54 -10.75 -14.78
N ILE A 394 -2.94 -9.55 -14.85
CA ILE A 394 -1.99 -9.24 -15.92
C ILE A 394 -0.71 -10.09 -15.75
N PRO A 395 -0.36 -10.95 -16.73
CA PRO A 395 0.76 -11.89 -16.58
C PRO A 395 2.12 -11.21 -16.44
N THR A 396 2.31 -10.05 -17.06
CA THR A 396 3.58 -9.29 -17.04
C THR A 396 3.52 -8.04 -16.16
N ALA A 397 2.65 -8.04 -15.15
CA ALA A 397 2.60 -6.96 -14.16
C ALA A 397 3.95 -6.81 -13.44
N ILE A 398 4.45 -5.57 -13.34
CA ILE A 398 5.69 -5.23 -12.65
C ILE A 398 5.41 -4.05 -11.70
N SER A 399 5.62 -4.24 -10.40
CA SER A 399 5.45 -3.18 -9.40
C SER A 399 6.62 -2.18 -9.38
N VAL A 400 6.45 -1.09 -8.63
CA VAL A 400 7.52 -0.12 -8.37
C VAL A 400 8.73 -0.69 -7.61
N SER A 401 8.57 -1.84 -6.94
CA SER A 401 9.64 -2.58 -6.27
C SER A 401 10.15 -3.78 -7.09
N TYR A 402 9.62 -3.95 -8.30
CA TYR A 402 9.88 -5.05 -9.24
C TYR A 402 9.36 -6.41 -8.78
N ALA A 403 8.19 -6.43 -8.12
CA ALA A 403 7.42 -7.67 -7.95
C ALA A 403 6.82 -8.09 -9.30
N LEU A 404 6.81 -9.39 -9.59
CA LEU A 404 6.62 -9.93 -10.94
C LEU A 404 5.36 -10.78 -11.10
N GLY A 405 4.66 -10.49 -12.20
CA GLY A 405 3.58 -11.28 -12.77
C GLY A 405 2.29 -11.31 -11.97
N MET A 406 1.40 -12.28 -12.30
CA MET A 406 0.02 -12.28 -11.79
C MET A 406 -0.07 -12.30 -10.27
N MET A 407 0.90 -12.96 -9.64
CA MET A 407 0.97 -13.17 -8.20
C MET A 407 1.99 -12.23 -7.52
N GLN A 408 2.61 -11.30 -8.27
CA GLN A 408 3.54 -10.28 -7.76
C GLN A 408 4.63 -10.85 -6.83
N PHE A 409 5.36 -11.86 -7.29
CA PHE A 409 6.49 -12.39 -6.54
C PHE A 409 7.69 -11.44 -6.62
N MET A 410 8.28 -11.12 -5.47
CA MET A 410 9.58 -10.44 -5.43
C MET A 410 10.68 -11.39 -5.95
N PRO A 411 11.68 -10.88 -6.71
CA PRO A 411 12.75 -11.71 -7.27
C PRO A 411 13.44 -12.65 -6.28
N PHE A 412 13.73 -12.15 -5.06
CA PHE A 412 14.31 -12.95 -3.99
C PHE A 412 13.49 -14.21 -3.66
N LEU A 413 12.16 -14.07 -3.54
CA LEU A 413 11.28 -15.19 -3.21
C LEU A 413 11.09 -16.14 -4.40
N ALA A 414 10.97 -15.58 -5.62
CA ALA A 414 10.89 -16.37 -6.84
C ALA A 414 12.13 -17.25 -7.03
N ASN A 415 13.34 -16.68 -6.90
CA ASN A 415 14.59 -17.43 -7.02
C ASN A 415 14.76 -18.44 -5.89
N HIS A 416 14.34 -18.12 -4.65
CA HIS A 416 14.37 -19.08 -3.56
C HIS A 416 13.52 -20.32 -3.85
N ILE A 417 12.25 -20.13 -4.21
CA ILE A 417 11.33 -21.22 -4.52
C ILE A 417 11.81 -21.99 -5.77
N GLY A 418 12.12 -21.27 -6.86
CA GLY A 418 12.46 -21.87 -8.15
C GLY A 418 13.80 -22.61 -8.17
N GLU A 419 14.86 -21.99 -7.66
CA GLU A 419 16.21 -22.54 -7.72
C GLU A 419 16.50 -23.52 -6.56
N LYS A 420 16.06 -23.19 -5.33
CA LYS A 420 16.46 -23.95 -4.13
C LYS A 420 15.44 -25.02 -3.75
N GLU A 421 14.16 -24.66 -3.67
CA GLU A 421 13.12 -25.58 -3.17
C GLU A 421 12.64 -26.53 -4.27
N LEU A 422 12.27 -26.00 -5.43
CA LEU A 422 11.72 -26.77 -6.56
C LEU A 422 12.78 -27.26 -7.55
N LYS A 423 13.97 -26.63 -7.55
CA LYS A 423 15.10 -26.96 -8.44
C LYS A 423 14.70 -27.04 -9.92
N ILE A 424 13.93 -26.07 -10.38
CA ILE A 424 13.47 -26.02 -11.77
C ILE A 424 14.69 -25.81 -12.69
N PRO A 425 14.92 -26.70 -13.68
CA PRO A 425 16.05 -26.54 -14.60
C PRO A 425 15.98 -25.22 -15.36
N ASN A 426 17.10 -24.49 -15.43
CA ASN A 426 17.21 -23.20 -16.11
C ASN A 426 16.18 -22.17 -15.64
N PHE A 427 15.80 -22.22 -14.36
CA PHE A 427 14.89 -21.24 -13.78
C PHE A 427 15.43 -19.83 -13.93
N ASP A 428 14.55 -18.92 -14.31
CA ASP A 428 14.77 -17.47 -14.25
C ASP A 428 13.54 -16.82 -13.61
N GLN A 429 13.74 -15.77 -12.82
CA GLN A 429 12.65 -15.02 -12.20
C GLN A 429 11.59 -14.49 -13.19
N ASP A 430 11.90 -14.30 -14.48
CA ASP A 430 10.92 -13.93 -15.50
C ASP A 430 9.91 -15.07 -15.80
N PHE A 431 10.17 -16.29 -15.32
CA PHE A 431 9.18 -17.38 -15.37
C PHE A 431 7.92 -17.01 -14.59
N MET A 432 8.00 -16.06 -13.64
CA MET A 432 6.83 -15.54 -12.94
C MET A 432 5.82 -14.84 -13.87
N PHE A 433 6.20 -14.50 -15.11
CA PHE A 433 5.26 -13.98 -16.12
C PHE A 433 4.39 -15.05 -16.77
N LYS A 434 4.73 -16.33 -16.58
CA LYS A 434 3.97 -17.47 -17.10
C LYS A 434 2.83 -17.81 -16.13
N PRO A 435 1.56 -17.77 -16.54
CA PRO A 435 0.42 -18.02 -15.66
C PRO A 435 0.50 -19.33 -14.87
N GLU A 436 0.98 -20.39 -15.51
CA GLU A 436 1.17 -21.72 -14.92
C GLU A 436 2.17 -21.70 -13.76
N ILE A 437 3.30 -20.99 -13.91
CA ILE A 437 4.31 -20.84 -12.86
C ILE A 437 3.80 -19.91 -11.75
N ALA A 438 3.17 -18.79 -12.13
CA ALA A 438 2.64 -17.83 -11.17
C ALA A 438 1.62 -18.48 -10.23
N TYR A 439 0.64 -19.23 -10.75
CA TYR A 439 -0.33 -19.93 -9.91
C TYR A 439 0.29 -21.06 -9.11
N TYR A 440 1.23 -21.82 -9.67
CA TYR A 440 1.92 -22.89 -8.95
C TYR A 440 2.72 -22.35 -7.75
N PHE A 441 3.54 -21.31 -7.97
CA PHE A 441 4.32 -20.66 -6.92
C PHE A 441 3.41 -19.98 -5.91
N GLY A 442 2.34 -19.34 -6.37
CA GLY A 442 1.28 -18.79 -5.53
C GLY A 442 0.71 -19.83 -4.58
N ASN A 443 0.29 -20.98 -5.11
CA ASN A 443 -0.22 -22.09 -4.30
C ASN A 443 0.83 -22.63 -3.30
N TYR A 444 2.09 -22.78 -3.74
CA TYR A 444 3.19 -23.23 -2.88
C TYR A 444 3.39 -22.28 -1.69
N HIS A 445 3.48 -20.98 -1.94
CA HIS A 445 3.67 -19.99 -0.89
C HIS A 445 2.44 -19.86 0.01
N LEU A 446 1.23 -19.94 -0.55
CA LEU A 446 -0.01 -19.90 0.23
C LEU A 446 -0.16 -21.10 1.16
N ASN A 447 0.26 -22.30 0.74
CA ASN A 447 0.35 -23.46 1.65
C ASN A 447 1.23 -23.17 2.87
N TYR A 448 2.40 -22.56 2.65
CA TYR A 448 3.31 -22.18 3.72
C TYR A 448 2.67 -21.18 4.70
N LEU A 449 1.98 -20.15 4.18
CA LEU A 449 1.33 -19.13 5.00
C LEU A 449 0.10 -19.67 5.74
N GLU A 450 -0.79 -20.38 5.04
CA GLU A 450 -2.04 -20.89 5.59
C GLU A 450 -1.80 -21.90 6.71
N SER A 451 -0.80 -22.77 6.58
CA SER A 451 -0.41 -23.72 7.64
C SER A 451 0.01 -23.06 8.95
N ARG A 452 0.36 -21.76 8.94
CA ARG A 452 0.77 -20.99 10.13
C ARG A 452 -0.30 -20.01 10.60
N LEU A 453 -1.11 -19.48 9.68
CA LEU A 453 -1.97 -18.33 9.93
C LEU A 453 -3.46 -18.67 9.90
N LYS A 454 -3.85 -19.80 9.28
CA LYS A 454 -5.22 -20.31 9.14
C LYS A 454 -6.16 -19.38 8.35
N SER A 455 -6.47 -18.19 8.87
CA SER A 455 -7.43 -17.26 8.28
C SER A 455 -6.93 -16.68 6.94
N PRO A 456 -7.79 -16.58 5.91
CA PRO A 456 -7.43 -15.95 4.64
C PRO A 456 -7.05 -14.48 4.80
N LEU A 457 -7.57 -13.77 5.81
CA LEU A 457 -7.21 -12.38 6.08
C LEU A 457 -5.75 -12.26 6.58
N PHE A 458 -5.35 -13.15 7.50
CA PHE A 458 -3.98 -13.16 8.01
C PHE A 458 -2.99 -13.64 6.94
N VAL A 459 -3.39 -14.61 6.12
CA VAL A 459 -2.61 -15.01 4.94
C VAL A 459 -2.44 -13.83 3.99
N ALA A 460 -3.48 -13.04 3.71
CA ALA A 460 -3.37 -11.84 2.87
C ALA A 460 -2.39 -10.81 3.46
N TYR A 461 -2.45 -10.56 4.77
CA TYR A 461 -1.48 -9.69 5.43
C TYR A 461 -0.04 -10.17 5.25
N ALA A 462 0.20 -11.46 5.49
CA ALA A 462 1.53 -12.04 5.37
C ALA A 462 2.03 -12.13 3.93
N TYR A 463 1.14 -12.30 2.96
CA TYR A 463 1.48 -12.30 1.53
C TYR A 463 2.00 -10.92 1.10
N ASN A 464 1.33 -9.83 1.51
CA ASN A 464 1.71 -8.47 1.15
C ASN A 464 2.93 -7.96 1.95
N GLY A 465 2.90 -8.02 3.29
CA GLY A 465 3.95 -7.41 4.12
C GLY A 465 4.97 -8.39 4.70
N GLY A 466 4.79 -9.69 4.48
CA GLY A 466 5.64 -10.76 5.01
C GLY A 466 5.17 -11.34 6.35
N ILE A 467 5.34 -12.65 6.54
CA ILE A 467 4.90 -13.35 7.76
C ILE A 467 5.49 -12.80 9.06
N GLY A 468 6.69 -12.19 9.02
CA GLY A 468 7.36 -11.65 10.20
C GLY A 468 6.58 -10.53 10.89
N PHE A 469 6.03 -9.56 10.16
CA PHE A 469 5.21 -8.52 10.79
C PHE A 469 3.85 -9.06 11.21
N THR A 470 3.26 -9.99 10.45
CA THR A 470 1.97 -10.61 10.78
C THR A 470 2.08 -11.38 12.09
N ASN A 471 3.14 -12.18 12.29
CA ASN A 471 3.39 -12.87 13.55
C ASN A 471 3.57 -11.89 14.71
N ARG A 472 4.37 -10.83 14.54
CA ARG A 472 4.54 -9.80 15.58
C ARG A 472 3.22 -9.11 15.94
N MET A 473 2.38 -8.83 14.94
CA MET A 473 1.07 -8.23 15.13
C MET A 473 0.13 -9.16 15.91
N LEU A 474 0.02 -10.43 15.49
CA LEU A 474 -0.86 -11.42 16.11
C LEU A 474 -0.40 -11.83 17.52
N ALA A 475 0.91 -11.77 17.79
CA ALA A 475 1.47 -12.03 19.11
C ALA A 475 1.10 -10.95 20.15
N ARG A 476 0.64 -9.76 19.72
CA ARG A 476 0.21 -8.73 20.67
C ARG A 476 -1.09 -9.14 21.35
N ASN A 477 -1.22 -8.76 22.62
CA ASN A 477 -2.41 -9.02 23.44
C ASN A 477 -3.58 -8.07 23.12
N ASP A 478 -3.35 -7.03 22.34
CA ASP A 478 -4.31 -5.98 21.97
C ASP A 478 -4.74 -6.04 20.49
N MET A 479 -4.41 -7.13 19.78
CA MET A 479 -4.75 -7.33 18.37
C MET A 479 -5.43 -8.69 18.19
N PHE A 480 -6.59 -8.68 17.52
CA PHE A 480 -7.41 -9.85 17.17
C PHE A 480 -7.73 -10.75 18.37
N LYS A 481 -8.00 -10.15 19.53
CA LYS A 481 -8.48 -10.81 20.75
C LYS A 481 -9.95 -10.48 20.98
N THR A 482 -10.57 -11.11 21.98
CA THR A 482 -11.96 -10.81 22.35
C THR A 482 -12.08 -9.36 22.83
N GLY A 483 -13.08 -8.65 22.32
CA GLY A 483 -13.37 -7.26 22.66
C GLY A 483 -14.66 -6.78 22.02
N LYS A 484 -15.25 -5.70 22.54
CA LYS A 484 -16.58 -5.18 22.14
C LYS A 484 -16.72 -4.94 20.64
N PHE A 485 -15.67 -4.43 20.00
CA PHE A 485 -15.64 -4.07 18.58
C PHE A 485 -14.72 -4.99 17.75
N GLU A 486 -14.33 -6.14 18.28
CA GLU A 486 -13.42 -7.07 17.63
C GLU A 486 -14.19 -8.05 16.72
N PRO A 487 -13.61 -8.46 15.58
CA PRO A 487 -12.23 -8.21 15.10
C PRO A 487 -12.05 -6.88 14.34
N PHE A 488 -13.11 -6.08 14.19
CA PHE A 488 -13.13 -4.93 13.30
C PHE A 488 -12.16 -3.82 13.73
N LEU A 489 -12.04 -3.57 15.04
CA LEU A 489 -11.10 -2.57 15.56
C LEU A 489 -9.65 -2.96 15.24
N SER A 490 -9.29 -4.23 15.44
CA SER A 490 -7.96 -4.73 15.07
C SER A 490 -7.66 -4.63 13.58
N MET A 491 -8.67 -4.78 12.71
CA MET A 491 -8.51 -4.55 11.28
C MET A 491 -8.16 -3.10 10.95
N GLU A 492 -8.60 -2.12 11.75
CA GLU A 492 -8.22 -0.71 11.59
C GLU A 492 -6.82 -0.38 12.13
N LEU A 493 -6.34 -1.18 13.09
CA LEU A 493 -5.08 -0.99 13.79
C LEU A 493 -3.90 -1.79 13.21
N VAL A 494 -4.08 -2.44 12.05
CA VAL A 494 -2.96 -3.04 11.31
C VAL A 494 -1.89 -1.96 11.05
N PRO A 495 -0.63 -2.16 11.49
CA PRO A 495 0.34 -1.07 11.66
C PRO A 495 0.95 -0.54 10.35
N TYR A 496 0.66 -1.18 9.23
CA TYR A 496 1.04 -0.75 7.89
C TYR A 496 -0.20 -0.47 7.06
N GLN A 497 -0.32 0.76 6.55
CA GLN A 497 -1.48 1.19 5.75
C GLN A 497 -1.72 0.30 4.54
N GLU A 498 -0.66 -0.06 3.82
CA GLU A 498 -0.74 -0.91 2.64
C GLU A 498 -1.37 -2.27 2.99
N SER A 499 -0.81 -2.96 3.98
CA SER A 499 -1.33 -4.26 4.41
C SER A 499 -2.75 -4.18 4.98
N ARG A 500 -3.10 -3.11 5.70
CA ARG A 500 -4.46 -2.86 6.19
C ARG A 500 -5.47 -2.83 5.05
N ILE A 501 -5.20 -2.02 4.03
CA ILE A 501 -6.07 -1.86 2.87
C ILE A 501 -6.09 -3.14 2.03
N TYR A 502 -4.93 -3.76 1.85
CA TYR A 502 -4.75 -5.00 1.09
C TYR A 502 -5.62 -6.13 1.65
N GLY A 503 -5.52 -6.41 2.96
CA GLY A 503 -6.27 -7.51 3.57
C GLY A 503 -7.79 -7.36 3.41
N LYS A 504 -8.33 -6.14 3.60
CA LYS A 504 -9.76 -5.86 3.39
C LYS A 504 -10.20 -6.13 1.95
N LYS A 505 -9.39 -5.72 0.97
CA LYS A 505 -9.69 -5.93 -0.47
C LYS A 505 -9.59 -7.41 -0.85
N VAL A 506 -8.55 -8.12 -0.42
CA VAL A 506 -8.40 -9.55 -0.67
C VAL A 506 -9.52 -10.35 -0.01
N LEU A 507 -9.92 -10.00 1.21
CA LEU A 507 -11.02 -10.70 1.89
C LEU A 507 -12.35 -10.55 1.15
N ALA A 508 -12.66 -9.34 0.65
CA ALA A 508 -13.83 -9.14 -0.21
C ALA A 508 -13.74 -9.97 -1.49
N ASN A 509 -12.56 -10.01 -2.14
CA ASN A 509 -12.36 -10.83 -3.33
C ASN A 509 -12.55 -12.32 -3.04
N TYR A 510 -12.03 -12.80 -1.91
CA TYR A 510 -12.13 -14.19 -1.48
C TYR A 510 -13.59 -14.61 -1.30
N ILE A 511 -14.41 -13.78 -0.64
CA ILE A 511 -15.84 -14.02 -0.48
C ILE A 511 -16.55 -14.12 -1.85
N VAL A 512 -16.24 -13.21 -2.78
CA VAL A 512 -16.82 -13.25 -4.13
C VAL A 512 -16.42 -14.50 -4.89
N TYR A 513 -15.15 -14.90 -4.87
CA TYR A 513 -14.73 -16.12 -5.58
C TYR A 513 -15.27 -17.40 -4.94
N ARG A 514 -15.41 -17.46 -3.60
CA ARG A 514 -16.11 -18.56 -2.91
C ARG A 514 -17.55 -18.68 -3.42
N HIS A 515 -18.27 -17.55 -3.56
CA HIS A 515 -19.62 -17.52 -4.11
C HIS A 515 -19.67 -17.98 -5.57
N LEU A 516 -18.81 -17.42 -6.45
CA LEU A 516 -18.76 -17.77 -7.88
C LEU A 516 -18.43 -19.24 -8.13
N LEU A 517 -17.65 -19.87 -7.25
CA LEU A 517 -17.31 -21.28 -7.33
C LEU A 517 -18.39 -22.20 -6.73
N SER A 518 -19.55 -21.66 -6.32
CA SER A 518 -20.59 -22.41 -5.60
C SER A 518 -20.06 -23.11 -4.35
N ASP A 519 -19.26 -22.37 -3.57
CA ASP A 519 -18.69 -22.77 -2.28
C ASP A 519 -18.85 -21.59 -1.30
N SER A 520 -20.04 -21.00 -1.23
CA SER A 520 -20.28 -19.82 -0.38
C SER A 520 -19.92 -20.09 1.09
N ILE A 521 -19.38 -19.09 1.76
CA ILE A 521 -19.07 -19.09 3.19
C ILE A 521 -19.78 -17.90 3.83
N LYS A 522 -20.32 -18.10 5.05
CA LYS A 522 -20.88 -17.01 5.83
C LYS A 522 -19.75 -16.06 6.26
N ILE A 523 -19.96 -14.78 6.04
CA ILE A 523 -19.00 -13.72 6.34
C ILE A 523 -18.88 -13.56 7.86
N SER A 524 -19.97 -13.75 8.61
CA SER A 524 -19.98 -13.87 10.08
C SER A 524 -18.95 -14.91 10.56
N ASP A 525 -18.98 -16.13 10.03
CA ASP A 525 -18.04 -17.20 10.40
C ASP A 525 -16.58 -16.80 10.13
N ILE A 526 -16.30 -16.06 9.05
CA ILE A 526 -14.95 -15.54 8.77
C ILE A 526 -14.50 -14.60 9.88
N PHE A 527 -15.34 -13.65 10.29
CA PHE A 527 -14.99 -12.68 11.32
C PHE A 527 -14.85 -13.32 12.70
N GLU A 528 -15.73 -14.26 13.06
CA GLU A 528 -15.62 -15.03 14.30
C GLU A 528 -14.26 -15.76 14.39
N ASN A 529 -13.82 -16.36 13.28
CA ASN A 529 -12.54 -17.06 13.19
C ASN A 529 -11.29 -16.15 13.28
N LEU A 530 -11.44 -14.82 13.25
CA LEU A 530 -10.33 -13.90 13.47
C LEU A 530 -10.02 -13.70 14.95
N ILE A 531 -10.99 -13.92 15.84
CA ILE A 531 -10.82 -13.74 17.28
C ILE A 531 -10.03 -14.93 17.84
N GLN A 532 -8.81 -14.66 18.30
CA GLN A 532 -7.94 -15.70 18.84
C GLN A 532 -8.36 -16.07 20.27
N ASN A 533 -8.92 -17.27 20.44
CA ASN A 533 -9.20 -17.82 21.76
C ASN A 533 -7.93 -18.46 22.36
N LYS A 534 -7.57 -18.10 23.60
CA LYS A 534 -6.43 -18.70 24.34
C LYS A 534 -6.49 -20.24 24.41
N ALA A 535 -7.69 -20.83 24.35
CA ALA A 535 -7.88 -22.28 24.40
C ALA A 535 -7.28 -23.03 23.20
N ASN A 536 -7.18 -22.40 22.02
CA ASN A 536 -6.63 -23.05 20.82
C ASN A 536 -5.09 -23.05 20.75
N ASP A 537 -4.42 -22.36 21.69
CA ASP A 537 -2.96 -22.32 21.77
C ASP A 537 -2.38 -23.35 22.78
N LEU A 538 -3.21 -23.98 23.60
CA LEU A 538 -2.77 -25.05 24.53
C LEU A 538 -2.51 -26.40 23.83
N ASN A 539 -3.00 -26.59 22.59
CA ASN A 539 -2.63 -27.73 21.74
C ASN A 539 -1.36 -27.47 20.91
N LYS A 540 -0.52 -26.50 21.32
CA LYS A 540 0.73 -26.13 20.64
C LYS A 540 1.96 -26.27 21.56
N SER A 541 1.92 -27.19 22.53
CA SER A 541 3.13 -27.66 23.24
C SER A 541 3.62 -28.95 22.62
#